data_AF-A0A139CZZ6-F1
#
_entry.id   AF-A0A139CZZ6-F1
#
_cell.length_a   1.000
_cell.length_b   1.000
_cell.length_c   1.000
_cell.angle_alpha   90.00
_cell.angle_beta   90.00
_cell.angle_gamma   90.00
#
_symmetry.space_group_name_H-M   'P 1'
#
loop_
_entity.id
_entity.type
_entity.pdbx_description
1 polymer ?
#
loop_
_entity_poly.entity_id
_entity_poly.type
_entity_poly.pdbx_seq_one_letter_code
_entity_poly.pdbx_strand_id
1 'polypeptide(L)'
;MIETICNIGKTVQNIDGEQDIIDLWQKEEGADYDLILEIDVSGDSISVDSRDFEKKVFRDGLLYTQGNWFVGALVKKDSYKEKNIKKSLDFLDIPEEKYDDIKDTLDQKIEEYKGSNFVILFKKDGKTPVDIAKGKFLEEIEKNGLKKVNYSGYCQMCNQFADTLYDSIIYKCYTNDKNIFSNTDGLSYGICYDCLINILAGRKYIHNYLETWWGGSKMLFLPHDYNKDIKEIFEDADIGDLEDRNLLNNIRYHEDLVMKQIGKSHTNVDIIFFSSQKSEWKITYHIRDVMPSCFTKIAELEHKYAASGYNLQLWQILLYLLGGNSKINEIFGTNEAKNYLRDIFHGNKINRRIFFSRAMKKYRHDYYEGYKQISSIHRVYNFLVDCGCLSNGWKLVEKKKGVYEMAEYETEDQFFEENSEFFDNSVKKAWFLLGHLYNAMIYESKKYKSGDDLQNATSHLEKNFFFGRKFDFKTFVYIANQCSELMYKYGVQNKKYLNNYLSSSKELMGAGDEKIPNDEAKYIFFWGMQQWIGKPKDNLKVEGVDE
;
A
#
# COMPACT_ATOMS: atom_id res chain seq x y z
N MET A 1 -0.27 13.05 -16.48
CA MET A 1 -0.58 13.39 -15.06
C MET A 1 -1.38 14.67 -14.95
N ILE A 2 -0.84 15.88 -15.16
CA ILE A 2 -1.62 17.13 -14.98
C ILE A 2 -2.85 17.17 -15.90
N GLU A 3 -2.73 16.73 -17.15
CA GLU A 3 -3.86 16.53 -18.08
C GLU A 3 -4.91 15.58 -17.51
N THR A 4 -4.49 14.43 -16.97
CA THR A 4 -5.37 13.47 -16.29
C THR A 4 -6.10 14.11 -15.10
N ILE A 5 -5.38 14.88 -14.26
CA ILE A 5 -5.96 15.60 -13.12
C ILE A 5 -7.01 16.62 -13.60
N CYS A 6 -6.70 17.37 -14.66
CA CYS A 6 -7.63 18.32 -15.27
C CYS A 6 -8.90 17.61 -15.79
N ASN A 7 -8.73 16.47 -16.48
CA ASN A 7 -9.85 15.69 -17.00
C ASN A 7 -10.73 15.10 -15.89
N ILE A 8 -10.13 14.63 -14.79
CA ILE A 8 -10.85 14.19 -13.60
C ILE A 8 -11.67 15.35 -13.03
N GLY A 9 -11.05 16.51 -12.82
CA GLY A 9 -11.73 17.68 -12.29
C GLY A 9 -12.88 18.16 -13.16
N LYS A 10 -12.68 18.20 -14.48
CA LYS A 10 -13.75 18.51 -15.45
C LYS A 10 -14.93 17.54 -15.34
N THR A 11 -14.64 16.25 -15.21
CA THR A 11 -15.66 15.21 -15.07
C THR A 11 -16.43 15.37 -13.75
N VAL A 12 -15.72 15.60 -12.64
CA VAL A 12 -16.32 15.83 -11.32
C VAL A 12 -17.22 17.06 -11.34
N GLN A 13 -16.77 18.18 -11.91
CA GLN A 13 -17.61 19.39 -12.03
C GLN A 13 -18.85 19.16 -12.89
N ASN A 14 -18.75 18.38 -13.97
CA ASN A 14 -19.90 18.06 -14.80
C ASN A 14 -20.93 17.17 -14.08
N ILE A 15 -20.51 16.34 -13.12
CA ILE A 15 -21.38 15.41 -12.39
C ILE A 15 -21.95 16.08 -11.13
N ASP A 16 -21.10 16.68 -10.31
CA ASP A 16 -21.45 17.19 -8.98
C ASP A 16 -21.85 18.67 -8.99
N GLY A 17 -21.66 19.35 -10.13
CA GLY A 17 -21.91 20.78 -10.31
C GLY A 17 -20.65 21.64 -10.24
N GLU A 18 -20.72 22.83 -10.84
CA GLU A 18 -19.61 23.79 -10.84
C GLU A 18 -19.27 24.22 -9.41
N GLN A 19 -17.98 24.13 -9.07
CA GLN A 19 -17.47 24.53 -7.77
C GLN A 19 -16.86 25.92 -7.86
N ASP A 20 -17.20 26.79 -6.90
CA ASP A 20 -16.64 28.13 -6.80
C ASP A 20 -15.13 28.03 -6.50
N ILE A 21 -14.33 28.92 -7.08
CA ILE A 21 -12.89 29.00 -6.81
C ILE A 21 -12.59 29.18 -5.33
N ILE A 22 -13.48 29.82 -4.57
CA ILE A 22 -13.38 29.93 -3.10
C ILE A 22 -13.39 28.52 -2.48
N ASP A 23 -14.33 27.67 -2.87
CA ASP A 23 -14.49 26.31 -2.31
C ASP A 23 -13.35 25.38 -2.72
N LEU A 24 -12.75 25.64 -3.87
CA LEU A 24 -11.61 24.91 -4.43
C LEU A 24 -10.27 25.32 -3.82
N TRP A 25 -10.15 26.59 -3.44
CA TRP A 25 -8.90 27.17 -2.95
C TRP A 25 -8.78 27.13 -1.42
N GLN A 26 -9.90 27.01 -0.72
CA GLN A 26 -9.92 26.83 0.73
C GLN A 26 -9.27 25.51 1.14
N LYS A 27 -8.44 25.58 2.18
CA LYS A 27 -7.84 24.39 2.79
C LYS A 27 -8.87 23.67 3.64
N GLU A 28 -8.82 22.35 3.63
CA GLU A 28 -9.55 21.58 4.63
C GLU A 28 -8.92 21.81 6.02
N GLU A 29 -9.75 22.29 6.94
CA GLU A 29 -9.39 22.54 8.33
C GLU A 29 -9.84 21.34 9.16
N GLY A 30 -8.88 20.69 9.82
CA GLY A 30 -9.10 19.50 10.66
C GLY A 30 -9.07 19.79 12.16
N ALA A 31 -9.18 21.05 12.58
CA ALA A 31 -9.25 21.42 13.98
C ALA A 31 -10.71 21.46 14.46
N ASP A 32 -10.96 20.86 15.61
CA ASP A 32 -12.26 20.93 16.29
C ASP A 32 -12.39 22.29 16.98
N TYR A 33 -13.27 23.14 16.46
CA TYR A 33 -13.62 24.42 17.06
C TYR A 33 -14.97 24.30 17.76
N ASP A 34 -15.09 24.92 18.93
CA ASP A 34 -16.30 24.90 19.73
C ASP A 34 -17.27 26.01 19.30
N LEU A 35 -16.75 27.20 18.99
CA LEU A 35 -17.57 28.39 18.75
C LEU A 35 -16.95 29.39 17.76
N ILE A 36 -17.81 30.26 17.24
CA ILE A 36 -17.48 31.42 16.41
C ILE A 36 -17.76 32.68 17.25
N LEU A 37 -16.74 33.51 17.42
CA LEU A 37 -16.88 34.88 17.91
C LEU A 37 -17.09 35.81 16.72
N GLU A 38 -18.25 36.45 16.65
CA GLU A 38 -18.59 37.36 15.58
C GLU A 38 -18.46 38.80 16.07
N ILE A 39 -17.68 39.60 15.34
CA ILE A 39 -17.47 41.02 15.64
C ILE A 39 -18.03 41.80 14.48
N ASP A 40 -19.09 42.56 14.72
CA ASP A 40 -19.66 43.42 13.71
C ASP A 40 -19.35 44.89 14.01
N VAL A 41 -18.74 45.54 13.02
CA VAL A 41 -18.39 46.96 13.06
C VAL A 41 -19.39 47.71 12.18
N SER A 42 -20.31 48.42 12.82
CA SER A 42 -21.39 49.18 12.18
C SER A 42 -21.26 50.65 12.55
N GLY A 43 -20.72 51.47 11.63
CA GLY A 43 -20.42 52.88 11.91
C GLY A 43 -19.54 53.02 13.17
N ASP A 44 -20.06 53.66 14.23
CA ASP A 44 -19.39 53.84 15.53
C ASP A 44 -19.67 52.77 16.58
N SER A 45 -20.49 51.78 16.25
CA SER A 45 -20.81 50.67 17.16
C SER A 45 -20.00 49.42 16.83
N ILE A 46 -19.50 48.76 17.88
CA ILE A 46 -18.88 47.43 17.83
C ILE A 46 -19.80 46.51 18.62
N SER A 47 -20.27 45.45 17.99
CA SER A 47 -21.04 44.39 18.65
C SER A 47 -20.27 43.08 18.59
N VAL A 48 -20.37 42.30 19.67
CA VAL A 48 -19.71 40.99 19.77
C VAL A 48 -20.74 39.96 20.20
N ASP A 49 -20.94 38.96 19.36
CA ASP A 49 -21.81 37.81 19.61
C ASP A 49 -21.01 36.50 19.52
N SER A 50 -21.55 35.45 20.11
CA SER A 50 -20.99 34.10 20.00
C SER A 50 -22.05 33.13 19.50
N ARG A 51 -21.66 32.20 18.63
CA ARG A 51 -22.50 31.07 18.22
C ARG A 51 -21.71 29.79 18.09
N ASP A 52 -22.42 28.66 18.07
CA ASP A 52 -21.82 27.34 17.87
C ASP A 52 -21.05 27.29 16.55
N PHE A 53 -19.97 26.50 16.54
CA PHE A 53 -19.12 26.40 15.37
C PHE A 53 -19.82 25.71 14.20
N GLU A 54 -19.78 26.39 13.05
CA GLU A 54 -20.21 25.86 11.76
C GLU A 54 -19.07 25.98 10.76
N LYS A 55 -18.71 24.88 10.09
CA LYS A 55 -17.61 24.85 9.10
C LYS A 55 -17.78 25.88 7.97
N LYS A 56 -19.02 26.30 7.68
CA LYS A 56 -19.34 27.35 6.69
C LYS A 56 -18.66 28.69 7.01
N VAL A 57 -18.33 28.97 8.27
CA VAL A 57 -17.67 30.22 8.70
C VAL A 57 -16.35 30.49 7.96
N PHE A 58 -15.63 29.43 7.55
CA PHE A 58 -14.40 29.56 6.75
C PHE A 58 -14.68 30.18 5.38
N ARG A 59 -15.80 29.79 4.76
CA ARG A 59 -16.31 30.40 3.54
C ARG A 59 -16.78 31.82 3.79
N ASP A 60 -17.61 32.02 4.80
CA ASP A 60 -18.21 33.32 5.09
C ASP A 60 -17.13 34.37 5.40
N GLY A 61 -16.06 33.96 6.09
CA GLY A 61 -14.92 34.81 6.46
C GLY A 61 -13.80 34.92 5.41
N LEU A 62 -13.91 34.19 4.29
CA LEU A 62 -12.91 34.15 3.20
C LEU A 62 -11.48 33.87 3.69
N LEU A 63 -11.29 32.87 4.54
CA LEU A 63 -9.97 32.62 5.13
C LEU A 63 -9.01 31.92 4.17
N TYR A 64 -7.83 32.51 3.98
CA TYR A 64 -6.68 31.81 3.42
C TYR A 64 -5.39 32.13 4.19
N THR A 65 -4.67 31.07 4.60
CA THR A 65 -3.39 31.20 5.31
C THR A 65 -2.34 30.21 4.79
N GLN A 66 -1.15 30.70 4.41
CA GLN A 66 0.03 29.88 4.10
C GLN A 66 1.32 30.64 4.40
N GLY A 67 2.09 30.17 5.38
CA GLY A 67 3.31 30.86 5.83
C GLY A 67 2.96 32.27 6.33
N ASN A 68 3.56 33.29 5.70
CA ASN A 68 3.29 34.70 6.04
C ASN A 68 2.11 35.32 5.27
N TRP A 69 1.52 34.59 4.31
CA TRP A 69 0.40 35.05 3.51
C TRP A 69 -0.91 34.78 4.26
N PHE A 70 -1.67 35.85 4.49
CA PHE A 70 -2.96 35.87 5.18
C PHE A 70 -3.89 36.77 4.36
N VAL A 71 -5.06 36.24 4.01
CA VAL A 71 -6.13 36.93 3.29
C VAL A 71 -7.47 36.55 3.93
N GLY A 72 -8.39 37.50 4.04
CA GLY A 72 -9.71 37.31 4.63
C GLY A 72 -9.92 38.08 5.93
N ALA A 73 -11.07 37.85 6.55
CA ALA A 73 -11.46 38.48 7.82
C ALA A 73 -11.92 37.47 8.87
N LEU A 74 -11.32 36.27 8.84
CA LEU A 74 -11.49 35.25 9.86
C LEU A 74 -10.13 34.97 10.51
N VAL A 75 -10.07 34.96 11.84
CA VAL A 75 -8.83 34.72 12.58
C VAL A 75 -9.01 33.51 13.48
N LYS A 76 -8.13 32.52 13.33
CA LYS A 76 -8.06 31.38 14.26
C LYS A 76 -7.47 31.84 15.58
N LYS A 77 -7.92 31.26 16.70
CA LYS A 77 -7.36 31.52 18.05
C LYS A 77 -5.83 31.47 18.09
N ASP A 78 -5.21 30.42 17.54
CA ASP A 78 -3.74 30.28 17.53
C ASP A 78 -3.00 31.31 16.67
N SER A 79 -3.74 31.99 15.79
CA SER A 79 -3.26 33.06 14.92
C SER A 79 -3.72 34.45 15.39
N TYR A 80 -4.30 34.56 16.58
CA TYR A 80 -4.71 35.83 17.19
C TYR A 80 -3.47 36.68 17.51
N LYS A 81 -3.17 37.62 16.60
CA LYS A 81 -2.06 38.57 16.70
C LYS A 81 -2.50 39.88 16.06
N GLU A 82 -2.00 41.00 16.59
CA GLU A 82 -2.25 42.36 16.07
C GLU A 82 -2.20 42.43 14.54
N LYS A 83 -1.15 41.87 13.94
CA LYS A 83 -0.96 41.86 12.48
C LYS A 83 -2.15 41.25 11.72
N ASN A 84 -2.74 40.16 12.22
CA ASN A 84 -3.83 39.47 11.51
C ASN A 84 -5.17 40.16 11.72
N ILE A 85 -5.39 40.77 12.89
CA ILE A 85 -6.56 41.60 13.15
C ILE A 85 -6.52 42.83 12.23
N LYS A 86 -5.41 43.58 12.21
CA LYS A 86 -5.25 44.75 11.34
C LYS A 86 -5.48 44.40 9.86
N LYS A 87 -4.91 43.28 9.39
CA LYS A 87 -5.18 42.78 8.04
C LYS A 87 -6.64 42.42 7.77
N SER A 88 -7.34 41.88 8.76
CA SER A 88 -8.77 41.54 8.64
C SER A 88 -9.63 42.80 8.55
N LEU A 89 -9.29 43.84 9.33
CA LEU A 89 -9.96 45.14 9.28
C LEU A 89 -9.71 45.86 7.95
N ASP A 90 -8.45 45.91 7.51
CA ASP A 90 -8.06 46.49 6.21
C ASP A 90 -8.77 45.77 5.04
N PHE A 91 -8.87 44.44 5.10
CA PHE A 91 -9.59 43.66 4.10
C PHE A 91 -11.08 44.05 3.97
N LEU A 92 -11.72 44.48 5.07
CA LEU A 92 -13.11 44.94 5.12
C LEU A 92 -13.29 46.46 4.92
N ASP A 93 -12.21 47.20 4.61
CA ASP A 93 -12.19 48.66 4.58
C ASP A 93 -12.68 49.27 5.91
N ILE A 94 -12.25 48.70 7.04
CA ILE A 94 -12.48 49.26 8.37
C ILE A 94 -11.25 50.11 8.74
N PRO A 95 -11.41 51.39 9.10
CA PRO A 95 -10.28 52.25 9.44
C PRO A 95 -9.42 51.68 10.58
N GLU A 96 -8.09 51.82 10.48
CA GLU A 96 -7.15 51.36 11.51
C GLU A 96 -7.39 52.01 12.87
N GLU A 97 -7.97 53.20 12.92
CA GLU A 97 -8.30 53.92 14.16
C GLU A 97 -9.26 53.13 15.06
N LYS A 98 -10.06 52.21 14.48
CA LYS A 98 -10.99 51.34 15.22
C LYS A 98 -10.29 50.15 15.89
N TYR A 99 -9.01 49.92 15.59
CA TYR A 99 -8.28 48.73 16.03
C TYR A 99 -8.22 48.60 17.55
N ASP A 100 -7.89 49.68 18.26
CA ASP A 100 -7.72 49.65 19.72
C ASP A 100 -9.07 49.34 20.41
N ASP A 101 -10.17 49.98 19.97
CA ASP A 101 -11.52 49.71 20.48
C ASP A 101 -11.96 48.26 20.25
N ILE A 102 -11.70 47.73 19.04
CA ILE A 102 -12.03 46.35 18.68
C ILE A 102 -11.21 45.37 19.51
N LYS A 103 -9.91 45.65 19.70
CA LYS A 103 -9.00 44.80 20.47
C LYS A 103 -9.39 44.75 21.94
N ASP A 104 -9.67 45.89 22.56
CA ASP A 104 -10.08 45.95 23.96
C ASP A 104 -11.38 45.17 24.19
N THR A 105 -12.33 45.28 23.27
CA THR A 105 -13.59 44.53 23.30
C THR A 105 -13.36 43.02 23.12
N LEU A 106 -12.47 42.64 22.19
CA LEU A 106 -12.07 41.25 21.94
C LEU A 106 -11.39 40.62 23.15
N ASP A 107 -10.43 41.30 23.75
CA ASP A 107 -9.65 40.79 24.88
C ASP A 107 -10.56 40.57 26.10
N GLN A 108 -11.55 41.44 26.33
CA GLN A 108 -12.58 41.22 27.36
C GLN A 108 -13.43 39.97 27.08
N LYS A 109 -13.88 39.79 25.84
CA LYS A 109 -14.74 38.67 25.45
C LYS A 109 -14.00 37.33 25.40
N ILE A 110 -12.76 37.31 24.91
CA ILE A 110 -11.92 36.10 24.87
C ILE A 110 -11.72 35.52 26.28
N GLU A 111 -11.64 36.39 27.28
CA GLU A 111 -11.46 35.99 28.68
C GLU A 111 -12.64 35.16 29.21
N GLU A 112 -13.86 35.40 28.71
CA GLU A 112 -15.08 34.64 29.05
C GLU A 112 -15.06 33.21 28.48
N TYR A 113 -14.34 32.98 27.38
CA TYR A 113 -14.22 31.69 26.70
C TYR A 113 -12.86 31.02 26.94
N LYS A 114 -12.22 31.32 28.07
CA LYS A 114 -10.98 30.68 28.52
C LYS A 114 -11.17 29.17 28.63
N GLY A 115 -10.59 28.44 27.69
CA GLY A 115 -10.62 26.98 27.63
C GLY A 115 -11.27 26.43 26.36
N SER A 116 -12.07 27.23 25.66
CA SER A 116 -12.70 26.84 24.39
C SER A 116 -11.79 27.13 23.19
N ASN A 117 -11.88 26.30 22.16
CA ASN A 117 -11.25 26.57 20.87
C ASN A 117 -12.24 27.35 19.98
N PHE A 118 -11.82 28.48 19.41
CA PHE A 118 -12.71 29.36 18.67
C PHE A 118 -12.07 30.00 17.44
N VAL A 119 -12.92 30.52 16.57
CA VAL A 119 -12.53 31.40 15.45
C VAL A 119 -13.22 32.75 15.59
N ILE A 120 -12.57 33.81 15.15
CA ILE A 120 -13.06 35.19 15.21
C ILE A 120 -13.42 35.64 13.80
N LEU A 121 -14.70 35.85 13.53
CA LEU A 121 -15.22 36.38 12.26
C LEU A 121 -15.48 37.88 12.40
N PHE A 122 -14.81 38.68 11.57
CA PHE A 122 -15.09 40.11 11.46
C PHE A 122 -16.16 40.37 10.39
N LYS A 123 -17.14 41.20 10.73
CA LYS A 123 -18.25 41.66 9.89
C LYS A 123 -18.26 43.18 9.81
N LYS A 124 -18.92 43.71 8.78
CA LYS A 124 -19.12 45.15 8.61
C LYS A 124 -20.57 45.41 8.23
N ASP A 125 -21.22 46.30 8.97
CA ASP A 125 -22.62 46.67 8.78
C ASP A 125 -23.56 45.44 8.73
N GLY A 126 -23.32 44.45 9.59
CA GLY A 126 -24.07 43.19 9.68
C GLY A 126 -23.81 42.18 8.56
N LYS A 127 -22.94 42.50 7.60
CA LYS A 127 -22.63 41.65 6.43
C LYS A 127 -21.36 40.86 6.63
N THR A 128 -21.33 39.66 6.06
CA THR A 128 -20.15 38.78 6.14
C THR A 128 -19.11 39.17 5.08
N PRO A 129 -17.83 38.83 5.29
CA PRO A 129 -16.77 39.09 4.31
C PRO A 129 -17.07 38.55 2.91
N VAL A 130 -17.73 37.40 2.78
CA VAL A 130 -18.15 36.86 1.47
C VAL A 130 -19.17 37.75 0.75
N ASP A 131 -20.00 38.50 1.48
CA ASP A 131 -21.02 39.37 0.90
C ASP A 131 -20.42 40.68 0.35
N ILE A 132 -19.35 41.19 0.96
CA ILE A 132 -18.82 42.53 0.68
C ILE A 132 -17.41 42.56 0.08
N ALA A 133 -16.60 41.53 0.31
CA ALA A 133 -15.18 41.52 -0.04
C ALA A 133 -14.78 40.30 -0.90
N LYS A 134 -15.75 39.56 -1.46
CA LYS A 134 -15.48 38.44 -2.37
C LYS A 134 -14.59 38.83 -3.54
N GLY A 135 -14.86 39.96 -4.22
CA GLY A 135 -14.04 40.43 -5.34
C GLY A 135 -12.57 40.64 -4.97
N LYS A 136 -12.31 41.32 -3.85
CA LYS A 136 -10.94 41.55 -3.33
C LYS A 136 -10.22 40.25 -3.01
N PHE A 137 -10.92 39.29 -2.41
CA PHE A 137 -10.35 37.97 -2.14
C PHE A 137 -9.93 37.28 -3.43
N LEU A 138 -10.82 37.26 -4.43
CA LEU A 138 -10.55 36.64 -5.72
C LEU A 138 -9.35 37.28 -6.42
N GLU A 139 -9.29 38.60 -6.46
CA GLU A 139 -8.16 39.33 -7.06
C GLU A 139 -6.82 38.98 -6.39
N GLU A 140 -6.80 38.92 -5.05
CA GLU A 140 -5.61 38.60 -4.27
C GLU A 140 -5.17 37.14 -4.51
N ILE A 141 -6.12 36.19 -4.54
CA ILE A 141 -5.85 34.79 -4.85
C ILE A 141 -5.35 34.62 -6.30
N GLU A 142 -6.02 35.25 -7.26
CA GLU A 142 -5.64 35.16 -8.67
C GLU A 142 -4.25 35.74 -8.92
N LYS A 143 -3.94 36.88 -8.31
CA LYS A 143 -2.66 37.57 -8.49
C LYS A 143 -1.51 36.84 -7.80
N ASN A 144 -1.65 36.56 -6.50
CA ASN A 144 -0.54 36.08 -5.68
C ASN A 144 -0.48 34.55 -5.59
N GLY A 145 -1.62 33.86 -5.66
CA GLY A 145 -1.70 32.39 -5.59
C GLY A 145 -1.61 31.72 -6.96
N LEU A 146 -2.40 32.21 -7.91
CA LEU A 146 -2.54 31.62 -9.25
C LEU A 146 -1.66 32.29 -10.30
N LYS A 147 -1.01 33.41 -9.95
CA LYS A 147 -0.12 34.16 -10.85
C LYS A 147 -0.78 34.50 -12.17
N LYS A 148 -1.96 35.13 -12.09
CA LYS A 148 -2.66 35.69 -13.26
C LYS A 148 -1.73 36.65 -14.00
N VAL A 149 -1.59 36.43 -15.31
CA VAL A 149 -0.80 37.29 -16.19
C VAL A 149 -1.75 37.89 -17.23
N ASN A 150 -1.69 39.21 -17.41
CA ASN A 150 -2.45 39.91 -18.44
C ASN A 150 -1.78 39.70 -19.82
N TYR A 151 -1.74 38.46 -20.25
CA TYR A 151 -1.16 38.01 -21.51
C TYR A 151 -2.17 37.10 -22.20
N SER A 152 -2.51 37.42 -23.45
CA SER A 152 -3.40 36.62 -24.28
C SER A 152 -2.61 35.60 -25.09
N GLY A 153 -3.21 34.42 -25.30
CA GLY A 153 -2.55 33.34 -26.02
C GLY A 153 -3.33 32.04 -25.98
N TYR A 154 -2.72 30.98 -26.50
CA TYR A 154 -3.30 29.64 -26.47
C TYR A 154 -2.98 28.94 -25.15
N CYS A 155 -4.02 28.43 -24.49
CA CYS A 155 -3.88 27.60 -23.30
C CYS A 155 -3.15 26.30 -23.64
N GLN A 156 -2.12 25.94 -22.89
CA GLN A 156 -1.34 24.72 -23.14
C GLN A 156 -2.05 23.42 -22.74
N MET A 157 -3.18 23.51 -22.01
CA MET A 157 -3.99 22.36 -21.60
C MET A 157 -5.07 22.00 -22.61
N CYS A 158 -5.85 22.99 -23.08
CA CYS A 158 -6.96 22.77 -24.00
C CYS A 158 -6.72 23.31 -25.42
N ASN A 159 -5.60 24.01 -25.65
CA ASN A 159 -5.25 24.66 -26.91
C ASN A 159 -6.28 25.71 -27.39
N GLN A 160 -7.14 26.22 -26.50
CA GLN A 160 -8.07 27.31 -26.80
C GLN A 160 -7.41 28.66 -26.54
N PHE A 161 -7.76 29.64 -27.37
CA PHE A 161 -7.31 31.02 -27.17
C PHE A 161 -8.02 31.64 -25.97
N ALA A 162 -7.26 32.31 -25.10
CA ALA A 162 -7.78 33.03 -23.94
C ALA A 162 -7.12 34.41 -23.83
N ASP A 163 -7.91 35.40 -23.43
CA ASP A 163 -7.43 36.77 -23.23
C ASP A 163 -6.55 36.91 -21.98
N THR A 164 -6.73 36.00 -21.02
CA THR A 164 -5.96 35.92 -19.79
C THR A 164 -5.41 34.51 -19.60
N LEU A 165 -4.12 34.40 -19.26
CA LEU A 165 -3.47 33.15 -18.90
C LEU A 165 -2.92 33.21 -17.47
N TYR A 166 -2.91 32.05 -16.82
CA TYR A 166 -2.36 31.86 -15.48
C TYR A 166 -1.06 31.06 -15.60
N ASP A 167 0.02 31.55 -14.98
CA ASP A 167 1.33 30.88 -14.94
C ASP A 167 1.47 30.08 -13.63
N SER A 168 0.53 29.15 -13.45
CA SER A 168 0.51 28.25 -12.30
C SER A 168 -0.17 26.94 -12.69
N ILE A 169 0.56 25.83 -12.53
CA ILE A 169 -0.01 24.48 -12.57
C ILE A 169 -0.48 24.01 -11.19
N ILE A 170 -0.42 24.88 -10.16
CA ILE A 170 -0.80 24.62 -8.75
C ILE A 170 0.08 23.57 -8.03
N TYR A 171 0.67 22.62 -8.77
CA TYR A 171 1.59 21.61 -8.31
C TYR A 171 3.04 22.04 -8.54
N LYS A 172 3.86 22.01 -7.50
CA LYS A 172 5.32 22.03 -7.65
C LYS A 172 5.80 20.59 -7.70
N CYS A 173 5.94 20.05 -8.91
CA CYS A 173 6.41 18.68 -9.12
C CYS A 173 7.90 18.65 -9.48
N TYR A 174 8.67 17.89 -8.70
CA TYR A 174 10.05 17.54 -9.03
C TYR A 174 10.12 16.06 -9.40
N THR A 175 10.50 15.79 -10.65
CA THR A 175 10.92 14.47 -11.14
C THR A 175 12.44 14.47 -11.25
N ASN A 176 13.10 13.43 -10.73
CA ASN A 176 14.58 13.34 -10.73
C ASN A 176 15.18 13.29 -12.16
N ASP A 177 14.40 12.93 -13.18
CA ASP A 177 14.96 12.50 -14.47
C ASP A 177 14.57 13.32 -15.72
N LYS A 178 13.74 14.37 -15.64
CA LYS A 178 13.52 15.40 -16.71
C LYS A 178 12.32 16.30 -16.39
N ASN A 179 12.46 17.56 -16.81
CA ASN A 179 11.51 18.68 -16.79
C ASN A 179 10.97 19.07 -15.41
N ILE A 180 11.69 20.01 -14.77
CA ILE A 180 11.15 20.79 -13.67
C ILE A 180 10.02 21.65 -14.26
N PHE A 181 8.77 21.39 -13.87
CA PHE A 181 7.68 22.36 -14.02
C PHE A 181 7.79 23.35 -12.86
N SER A 182 8.84 24.17 -12.89
CA SER A 182 9.01 25.27 -11.95
C SER A 182 8.52 26.54 -12.60
N ASN A 183 7.86 27.38 -11.82
CA ASN A 183 7.63 28.78 -12.15
C ASN A 183 8.98 29.43 -12.54
N THR A 184 9.24 29.63 -13.82
CA THR A 184 10.40 30.43 -14.27
C THR A 184 10.04 31.92 -14.24
N ASP A 185 11.04 32.80 -14.32
CA ASP A 185 10.79 34.23 -14.54
C ASP A 185 10.27 34.44 -15.97
N GLY A 186 8.94 34.41 -16.14
CA GLY A 186 8.22 34.47 -17.42
C GLY A 186 7.17 33.36 -17.56
N LEU A 187 6.20 33.53 -18.47
CA LEU A 187 5.07 32.60 -18.68
C LEU A 187 5.57 31.24 -19.20
N SER A 188 5.82 30.32 -18.28
CA SER A 188 6.43 29.01 -18.55
C SER A 188 5.40 28.00 -19.06
N TYR A 189 4.19 28.07 -18.47
CA TYR A 189 3.09 27.16 -18.77
C TYR A 189 1.75 27.88 -18.60
N GLY A 190 1.21 28.42 -19.71
CA GLY A 190 -0.01 29.24 -19.71
C GLY A 190 -1.29 28.43 -19.72
N ILE A 191 -2.12 28.61 -18.68
CA ILE A 191 -3.41 27.90 -18.54
C ILE A 191 -4.57 28.90 -18.55
N CYS A 192 -5.68 28.60 -19.22
CA CYS A 192 -6.90 29.42 -19.15
C CYS A 192 -7.63 29.19 -17.83
N TYR A 193 -8.56 30.09 -17.50
CA TYR A 193 -9.36 30.00 -16.27
C TYR A 193 -10.09 28.66 -16.13
N ASP A 194 -10.78 28.20 -17.18
CA ASP A 194 -11.57 26.96 -17.11
C ASP A 194 -10.69 25.74 -16.83
N CYS A 195 -9.54 25.61 -17.51
CA CYS A 195 -8.60 24.53 -17.23
C CYS A 195 -8.01 24.62 -15.81
N LEU A 196 -7.77 25.83 -15.31
CA LEU A 196 -7.27 26.04 -13.96
C LEU A 196 -8.27 25.59 -12.89
N ILE A 197 -9.53 25.97 -13.05
CA ILE A 197 -10.64 25.54 -12.20
C ILE A 197 -10.77 24.01 -12.20
N ASN A 198 -10.70 23.40 -13.38
CA ASN A 198 -10.70 21.94 -13.51
C ASN A 198 -9.50 21.29 -12.81
N ILE A 199 -8.30 21.84 -12.92
CA ILE A 199 -7.11 21.32 -12.20
C ILE A 199 -7.31 21.41 -10.68
N LEU A 200 -7.90 22.50 -10.17
CA LEU A 200 -8.19 22.65 -8.74
C LEU A 200 -9.21 21.64 -8.24
N ALA A 201 -10.32 21.47 -8.97
CA ALA A 201 -11.33 20.47 -8.66
C ALA A 201 -10.74 19.06 -8.66
N GLY A 202 -9.96 18.72 -9.70
CA GLY A 202 -9.28 17.44 -9.81
C GLY A 202 -8.28 17.22 -8.67
N ARG A 203 -7.54 18.25 -8.26
CA ARG A 203 -6.61 18.18 -7.12
C ARG A 203 -7.34 17.86 -5.81
N LYS A 204 -8.43 18.56 -5.53
CA LYS A 204 -9.23 18.35 -4.32
C LYS A 204 -9.81 16.94 -4.31
N TYR A 205 -10.39 16.53 -5.44
CA TYR A 205 -10.94 15.20 -5.62
C TYR A 205 -9.90 14.10 -5.39
N ILE A 206 -8.72 14.25 -6.00
CA ILE A 206 -7.62 13.30 -5.84
C ILE A 206 -7.21 13.13 -4.39
N HIS A 207 -7.06 14.23 -3.66
CA HIS A 207 -6.69 14.19 -2.25
C HIS A 207 -7.73 13.41 -1.42
N ASN A 208 -9.00 13.53 -1.79
CA ASN A 208 -10.10 12.98 -1.02
C ASN A 208 -10.42 11.53 -1.37
N TYR A 209 -10.17 11.08 -2.60
CA TYR A 209 -10.63 9.77 -3.09
C TYR A 209 -9.59 8.90 -3.81
N LEU A 210 -8.53 9.50 -4.36
CA LEU A 210 -7.52 8.76 -5.15
C LEU A 210 -6.17 8.63 -4.44
N GLU A 211 -6.01 9.31 -3.30
CA GLU A 211 -4.83 9.31 -2.46
C GLU A 211 -5.04 8.38 -1.25
N THR A 212 -4.02 7.60 -0.90
CA THR A 212 -4.05 6.71 0.28
C THR A 212 -2.68 6.52 0.91
N TRP A 213 -2.67 5.94 2.10
CA TRP A 213 -1.46 5.48 2.79
C TRP A 213 -1.40 3.96 2.80
N TRP A 214 -0.43 3.40 2.09
CA TRP A 214 -0.27 1.95 1.99
C TRP A 214 1.19 1.57 2.24
N GLY A 215 1.42 0.55 3.08
CA GLY A 215 2.74 -0.01 3.37
C GLY A 215 3.82 1.00 3.79
N GLY A 216 3.44 2.09 4.47
CA GLY A 216 4.39 3.13 4.93
C GLY A 216 4.72 4.21 3.91
N SER A 217 3.93 4.32 2.83
CA SER A 217 4.11 5.34 1.82
C SER A 217 2.79 5.95 1.41
N LYS A 218 2.87 7.23 1.05
CA LYS A 218 1.77 7.97 0.45
C LYS A 218 1.72 7.66 -1.05
N MET A 219 0.53 7.29 -1.53
CA MET A 219 0.33 6.76 -2.87
C MET A 219 -0.90 7.36 -3.51
N LEU A 220 -0.87 7.48 -4.83
CA LEU A 220 -1.97 7.93 -5.67
C LEU A 220 -2.29 6.83 -6.67
N PHE A 221 -3.57 6.47 -6.79
CA PHE A 221 -4.08 5.62 -7.87
C PHE A 221 -4.77 6.54 -8.88
N LEU A 222 -4.17 6.71 -10.05
CA LEU A 222 -4.61 7.67 -11.05
C LEU A 222 -5.12 6.94 -12.30
N PRO A 223 -6.44 6.80 -12.46
CA PRO A 223 -7.03 6.27 -13.68
C PRO A 223 -6.75 7.18 -14.87
N HIS A 224 -6.45 6.60 -16.03
CA HIS A 224 -6.14 7.35 -17.25
C HIS A 224 -7.38 8.05 -17.82
N ASP A 225 -8.49 7.31 -17.90
CA ASP A 225 -9.81 7.83 -18.20
C ASP A 225 -10.62 7.99 -16.91
N TYR A 226 -11.55 8.94 -16.90
CA TYR A 226 -12.43 9.18 -15.76
C TYR A 226 -13.85 9.47 -16.22
N ASN A 227 -14.82 8.80 -15.62
CA ASN A 227 -16.24 8.95 -15.90
C ASN A 227 -17.06 8.70 -14.61
N LYS A 228 -18.39 8.75 -14.72
CA LYS A 228 -19.29 8.54 -13.58
C LYS A 228 -19.13 7.16 -12.94
N ASP A 229 -18.99 6.10 -13.72
CA ASP A 229 -18.85 4.73 -13.21
C ASP A 229 -17.53 4.58 -12.41
N ILE A 230 -16.44 5.17 -12.91
CA ILE A 230 -15.15 5.18 -12.22
C ILE A 230 -15.25 6.02 -10.94
N LYS A 231 -15.96 7.16 -10.98
CA LYS A 231 -16.23 7.98 -9.78
C LYS A 231 -16.90 7.15 -8.68
N GLU A 232 -17.99 6.46 -9.01
CA GLU A 232 -18.73 5.60 -8.08
C GLU A 232 -17.83 4.51 -7.47
N ILE A 233 -16.94 3.89 -8.26
CA ILE A 233 -15.98 2.89 -7.77
C ILE A 233 -15.09 3.44 -6.63
N PHE A 234 -14.59 4.67 -6.75
CA PHE A 234 -13.65 5.23 -5.77
C PHE A 234 -14.33 5.93 -4.58
N GLU A 235 -15.53 6.50 -4.77
CA GLU A 235 -16.25 7.25 -3.73
C GLU A 235 -17.16 6.40 -2.84
N ASP A 236 -17.87 5.43 -3.43
CA ASP A 236 -18.92 4.67 -2.77
C ASP A 236 -18.80 3.20 -3.13
N ALA A 237 -17.68 2.63 -2.71
CA ALA A 237 -17.44 1.24 -2.96
C ALA A 237 -18.42 0.41 -2.13
N ASP A 238 -19.51 -0.05 -2.74
CA ASP A 238 -20.47 -1.00 -2.17
C ASP A 238 -19.76 -2.35 -1.96
N ILE A 239 -19.00 -2.41 -0.86
CA ILE A 239 -18.17 -3.54 -0.46
C ILE A 239 -18.57 -3.91 0.98
N GLY A 240 -19.70 -4.59 1.14
CA GLY A 240 -20.04 -5.23 2.42
C GLY A 240 -19.96 -4.32 3.66
N ASP A 241 -19.40 -4.84 4.76
CA ASP A 241 -19.31 -4.16 6.06
C ASP A 241 -18.00 -3.33 6.23
N LEU A 242 -17.63 -2.48 5.27
CA LEU A 242 -16.44 -1.62 5.42
C LEU A 242 -16.69 -0.41 6.34
N GLU A 243 -15.63 0.02 7.03
CA GLU A 243 -15.64 1.16 7.97
C GLU A 243 -15.66 2.53 7.25
N ASP A 244 -15.14 2.60 6.03
CA ASP A 244 -15.02 3.84 5.24
C ASP A 244 -15.61 3.65 3.83
N ARG A 245 -16.35 4.65 3.33
CA ARG A 245 -16.93 4.64 1.98
C ARG A 245 -15.87 4.84 0.89
N ASN A 246 -14.78 5.55 1.21
CA ASN A 246 -13.68 5.73 0.27
C ASN A 246 -12.95 4.39 0.05
N LEU A 247 -12.93 3.95 -1.20
CA LEU A 247 -12.33 2.67 -1.60
C LEU A 247 -10.90 2.49 -1.10
N LEU A 248 -10.04 3.47 -1.37
CA LEU A 248 -8.59 3.34 -1.15
C LEU A 248 -8.20 3.44 0.33
N ASN A 249 -9.04 4.01 1.18
CA ASN A 249 -8.81 4.01 2.64
C ASN A 249 -8.86 2.58 3.21
N ASN A 250 -9.54 1.67 2.53
CA ASN A 250 -9.69 0.27 2.96
C ASN A 250 -8.56 -0.65 2.48
N ILE A 251 -7.64 -0.19 1.62
CA ILE A 251 -6.58 -1.03 1.00
C ILE A 251 -5.70 -1.73 2.03
N ARG A 252 -5.54 -1.14 3.22
CA ARG A 252 -4.72 -1.70 4.30
C ARG A 252 -5.31 -2.98 4.90
N TYR A 253 -6.63 -3.08 4.93
CA TYR A 253 -7.34 -4.16 5.62
C TYR A 253 -7.99 -5.14 4.63
N HIS A 254 -8.43 -4.63 3.49
CA HIS A 254 -9.19 -5.36 2.47
C HIS A 254 -8.57 -5.19 1.07
N GLU A 255 -7.28 -5.53 0.96
CA GLU A 255 -6.50 -5.40 -0.27
C GLU A 255 -7.18 -6.06 -1.48
N ASP A 256 -7.61 -7.31 -1.35
CA ASP A 256 -8.32 -8.07 -2.38
C ASP A 256 -9.58 -7.36 -2.89
N LEU A 257 -10.40 -6.82 -1.99
CA LEU A 257 -11.64 -6.14 -2.34
C LEU A 257 -11.35 -4.84 -3.08
N VAL A 258 -10.35 -4.08 -2.62
CA VAL A 258 -9.90 -2.85 -3.28
C VAL A 258 -9.38 -3.15 -4.68
N MET A 259 -8.48 -4.13 -4.82
CA MET A 259 -7.95 -4.54 -6.13
C MET A 259 -9.08 -5.01 -7.05
N LYS A 260 -10.05 -5.78 -6.53
CA LYS A 260 -11.19 -6.25 -7.31
C LYS A 260 -12.07 -5.11 -7.83
N GLN A 261 -12.34 -4.08 -7.03
CA GLN A 261 -13.13 -2.93 -7.50
C GLN A 261 -12.36 -2.07 -8.50
N ILE A 262 -11.06 -1.81 -8.28
CA ILE A 262 -10.22 -1.09 -9.25
C ILE A 262 -10.22 -1.83 -10.59
N GLY A 263 -10.19 -3.17 -10.56
CA GLY A 263 -10.28 -4.00 -11.77
C GLY A 263 -11.56 -3.83 -12.60
N LYS A 264 -12.63 -3.26 -12.03
CA LYS A 264 -13.88 -2.93 -12.74
C LYS A 264 -13.85 -1.57 -13.45
N SER A 265 -12.81 -0.77 -13.24
CA SER A 265 -12.73 0.60 -13.81
C SER A 265 -12.61 0.63 -15.33
N HIS A 266 -12.27 -0.49 -15.98
CA HIS A 266 -12.06 -0.62 -17.43
C HIS A 266 -11.04 0.38 -18.03
N THR A 267 -10.24 1.05 -17.20
CA THR A 267 -9.17 1.97 -17.61
C THR A 267 -7.84 1.58 -16.98
N ASN A 268 -6.73 1.84 -17.66
CA ASN A 268 -5.43 1.74 -17.03
C ASN A 268 -5.32 2.70 -15.84
N VAL A 269 -4.58 2.28 -14.81
CA VAL A 269 -4.36 3.05 -13.58
C VAL A 269 -2.86 3.17 -13.34
N ASP A 270 -2.40 4.39 -13.12
CA ASP A 270 -1.05 4.65 -12.64
C ASP A 270 -1.00 4.59 -11.11
N ILE A 271 0.05 4.00 -10.55
CA ILE A 271 0.33 4.03 -9.12
C ILE A 271 1.56 4.92 -8.87
N ILE A 272 1.34 6.06 -8.24
CA ILE A 272 2.36 7.08 -8.03
C ILE A 272 2.70 7.18 -6.54
N PHE A 273 3.96 6.91 -6.19
CA PHE A 273 4.48 7.10 -4.84
C PHE A 273 5.08 8.48 -4.71
N PHE A 274 4.68 9.26 -3.71
CA PHE A 274 5.18 10.62 -3.55
C PHE A 274 5.38 10.99 -2.09
N SER A 275 6.22 12.00 -1.85
CA SER A 275 6.34 12.65 -0.55
C SER A 275 5.89 14.09 -0.67
N SER A 276 5.06 14.55 0.25
CA SER A 276 4.65 15.95 0.37
C SER A 276 5.48 16.65 1.45
N GLN A 277 6.32 17.61 1.07
CA GLN A 277 6.98 18.53 2.01
C GLN A 277 6.69 19.96 1.58
N LYS A 278 6.25 20.81 2.52
CA LYS A 278 6.07 22.27 2.32
C LYS A 278 5.38 22.63 0.98
N SER A 279 4.25 21.99 0.66
CA SER A 279 3.44 22.18 -0.57
C SER A 279 4.05 21.67 -1.89
N GLU A 280 5.13 20.88 -1.85
CA GLU A 280 5.76 20.29 -3.04
C GLU A 280 5.50 18.78 -3.09
N TRP A 281 5.14 18.28 -4.27
CA TRP A 281 4.99 16.85 -4.54
C TRP A 281 6.28 16.33 -5.17
N LYS A 282 7.05 15.57 -4.39
CA LYS A 282 8.20 14.85 -4.92
C LYS A 282 7.77 13.44 -5.28
N ILE A 283 7.67 13.14 -6.57
CA ILE A 283 7.39 11.79 -7.05
C ILE A 283 8.63 10.95 -6.80
N THR A 284 8.49 9.92 -5.98
CA THR A 284 9.58 9.00 -5.60
C THR A 284 9.63 7.76 -6.47
N TYR A 285 8.49 7.36 -7.02
CA TYR A 285 8.36 6.20 -7.90
C TYR A 285 7.03 6.24 -8.66
N HIS A 286 7.00 5.67 -9.86
CA HIS A 286 5.82 5.67 -10.74
C HIS A 286 5.69 4.31 -11.42
N ILE A 287 4.63 3.58 -11.10
CA ILE A 287 4.18 2.40 -11.84
C ILE A 287 3.15 2.88 -12.84
N ARG A 288 3.44 2.72 -14.12
CA ARG A 288 2.62 3.23 -15.22
C ARG A 288 1.76 2.13 -15.80
N ASP A 289 0.60 2.50 -16.35
CA ASP A 289 -0.17 1.65 -17.26
C ASP A 289 -0.56 0.29 -16.66
N VAL A 290 -0.97 0.26 -15.38
CA VAL A 290 -1.45 -0.99 -14.78
C VAL A 290 -2.85 -1.29 -15.32
N MET A 291 -2.99 -2.43 -16.02
CA MET A 291 -4.25 -2.83 -16.62
C MET A 291 -5.28 -3.25 -15.55
N PRO A 292 -6.59 -2.96 -15.74
CA PRO A 292 -7.66 -3.42 -14.85
C PRO A 292 -7.62 -4.92 -14.57
N SER A 293 -7.40 -5.72 -15.61
CA SER A 293 -7.33 -7.19 -15.50
C SER A 293 -6.22 -7.67 -14.56
N CYS A 294 -5.14 -6.92 -14.42
CA CYS A 294 -4.07 -7.25 -13.47
C CYS A 294 -4.55 -7.09 -12.02
N PHE A 295 -5.32 -6.03 -11.72
CA PHE A 295 -5.91 -5.84 -10.39
C PHE A 295 -6.90 -6.97 -10.06
N THR A 296 -7.80 -7.32 -10.99
CA THR A 296 -8.73 -8.45 -10.81
C THR A 296 -7.97 -9.77 -10.58
N LYS A 297 -6.96 -10.03 -11.40
CA LYS A 297 -6.12 -11.23 -11.27
C LYS A 297 -5.42 -11.29 -9.93
N ILE A 298 -4.84 -10.19 -9.46
CA ILE A 298 -4.18 -10.14 -8.15
C ILE A 298 -5.19 -10.47 -7.06
N ALA A 299 -6.37 -9.84 -7.04
CA ALA A 299 -7.42 -10.12 -6.06
C ALA A 299 -7.82 -11.60 -6.03
N GLU A 300 -8.01 -12.21 -7.20
CA GLU A 300 -8.31 -13.65 -7.32
C GLU A 300 -7.18 -14.52 -6.77
N LEU A 301 -5.92 -14.14 -7.01
CA LEU A 301 -4.76 -14.86 -6.50
C LEU A 301 -4.55 -14.68 -4.99
N GLU A 302 -4.88 -13.52 -4.41
CA GLU A 302 -4.84 -13.32 -2.95
C GLU A 302 -5.81 -14.27 -2.24
N HIS A 303 -7.01 -14.44 -2.81
CA HIS A 303 -8.00 -15.41 -2.34
C HIS A 303 -7.56 -16.85 -2.60
N LYS A 304 -7.13 -17.16 -3.83
CA LYS A 304 -6.66 -18.50 -4.22
C LYS A 304 -5.52 -18.96 -3.32
N TYR A 305 -4.66 -18.07 -2.83
CA TYR A 305 -3.58 -18.47 -1.94
C TYR A 305 -3.84 -18.08 -0.49
N ALA A 306 -5.07 -17.99 -0.01
CA ALA A 306 -5.40 -17.71 1.39
C ALA A 306 -4.91 -18.80 2.37
N ALA A 307 -4.71 -18.44 3.65
CA ALA A 307 -4.46 -19.39 4.74
C ALA A 307 -5.23 -19.02 6.00
N SER A 308 -5.82 -20.03 6.64
CA SER A 308 -6.52 -19.91 7.93
C SER A 308 -7.60 -18.81 7.94
N GLY A 309 -8.27 -18.59 6.79
CA GLY A 309 -9.31 -17.57 6.64
C GLY A 309 -8.81 -16.15 6.31
N TYR A 310 -7.50 -15.96 6.11
CA TYR A 310 -6.90 -14.69 5.70
C TYR A 310 -6.27 -14.78 4.31
N ASN A 311 -6.60 -13.83 3.43
CA ASN A 311 -6.05 -13.73 2.08
C ASN A 311 -4.53 -13.53 2.09
N LEU A 312 -3.84 -13.97 1.02
CA LEU A 312 -2.42 -13.68 0.83
C LEU A 312 -2.23 -12.26 0.27
N GLN A 313 -2.03 -11.30 1.17
CA GLN A 313 -1.88 -9.88 0.82
C GLN A 313 -0.52 -9.60 0.15
N LEU A 314 -0.43 -8.61 -0.76
CA LEU A 314 0.83 -8.29 -1.45
C LEU A 314 1.96 -7.92 -0.49
N TRP A 315 1.68 -7.28 0.65
CA TRP A 315 2.75 -6.99 1.61
C TRP A 315 3.41 -8.27 2.15
N GLN A 316 2.66 -9.37 2.29
CA GLN A 316 3.23 -10.66 2.72
C GLN A 316 4.19 -11.19 1.65
N ILE A 317 3.79 -11.13 0.38
CA ILE A 317 4.61 -11.51 -0.77
C ILE A 317 5.89 -10.67 -0.82
N LEU A 318 5.78 -9.36 -0.65
CA LEU A 318 6.90 -8.43 -0.62
C LEU A 318 7.86 -8.71 0.55
N LEU A 319 7.38 -9.14 1.72
CA LEU A 319 8.27 -9.52 2.83
C LEU A 319 9.18 -10.70 2.48
N TYR A 320 8.68 -11.68 1.73
CA TYR A 320 9.51 -12.79 1.23
C TYR A 320 10.49 -12.31 0.16
N LEU A 321 10.05 -11.44 -0.75
CA LEU A 321 10.90 -10.83 -1.78
C LEU A 321 11.98 -9.90 -1.22
N LEU A 322 11.82 -9.36 -0.02
CA LEU A 322 12.80 -8.52 0.69
C LEU A 322 13.59 -9.29 1.75
N GLY A 323 13.27 -10.56 1.99
CA GLY A 323 13.95 -11.43 2.95
C GLY A 323 13.74 -11.04 4.42
N GLY A 324 12.56 -10.50 4.74
CA GLY A 324 12.14 -10.17 6.11
C GLY A 324 12.82 -8.93 6.73
N ASN A 325 13.56 -8.15 5.95
CA ASN A 325 14.28 -6.97 6.45
C ASN A 325 13.40 -5.74 6.70
N SER A 326 12.13 -5.77 6.29
CA SER A 326 11.23 -4.61 6.34
C SER A 326 10.07 -4.86 7.27
N LYS A 327 9.66 -3.84 8.02
CA LYS A 327 8.41 -3.87 8.78
C LYS A 327 7.22 -3.69 7.83
N ILE A 328 6.07 -4.26 8.20
CA ILE A 328 4.84 -4.19 7.41
C ILE A 328 4.46 -2.73 7.10
N ASN A 329 4.50 -1.87 8.12
CA ASN A 329 4.15 -0.44 8.00
C ASN A 329 5.23 0.41 7.30
N GLU A 330 6.30 -0.19 6.77
CA GLU A 330 7.42 0.50 6.12
C GLU A 330 7.86 -0.22 4.83
N ILE A 331 7.06 -1.18 4.34
CA ILE A 331 7.47 -2.06 3.26
C ILE A 331 7.80 -1.30 1.97
N PHE A 332 7.04 -0.24 1.67
CA PHE A 332 7.28 0.64 0.53
C PHE A 332 8.26 1.79 0.83
N GLY A 333 8.94 1.78 1.98
CA GLY A 333 10.02 2.72 2.28
C GLY A 333 11.24 2.57 1.35
N THR A 334 11.35 1.46 0.62
CA THR A 334 12.47 1.19 -0.30
C THR A 334 12.01 1.17 -1.76
N ASN A 335 12.86 1.63 -2.68
CA ASN A 335 12.59 1.52 -4.12
C ASN A 335 12.59 0.06 -4.60
N GLU A 336 13.27 -0.83 -3.87
CA GLU A 336 13.28 -2.26 -4.18
C GLU A 336 11.89 -2.89 -4.03
N ALA A 337 11.17 -2.59 -2.94
CA ALA A 337 9.80 -3.05 -2.76
C ALA A 337 8.87 -2.53 -3.86
N LYS A 338 9.03 -1.26 -4.26
CA LYS A 338 8.25 -0.63 -5.34
C LYS A 338 8.54 -1.27 -6.71
N ASN A 339 9.80 -1.63 -6.97
CA ASN A 339 10.18 -2.40 -8.16
C ASN A 339 9.50 -3.77 -8.19
N TYR A 340 9.48 -4.50 -7.06
CA TYR A 340 8.78 -5.78 -7.01
C TYR A 340 7.27 -5.63 -7.19
N LEU A 341 6.67 -4.60 -6.61
CA LEU A 341 5.25 -4.30 -6.81
C LEU A 341 4.95 -4.06 -8.30
N ARG A 342 5.76 -3.22 -8.97
CA ARG A 342 5.70 -3.02 -10.43
C ARG A 342 5.81 -4.34 -11.18
N ASP A 343 6.79 -5.16 -10.82
CA ASP A 343 7.04 -6.43 -11.51
C ASP A 343 5.87 -7.42 -11.33
N ILE A 344 5.19 -7.40 -10.18
CA ILE A 344 3.96 -8.17 -9.94
C ILE A 344 2.81 -7.67 -10.82
N PHE A 345 2.56 -6.36 -10.86
CA PHE A 345 1.48 -5.77 -11.66
C PHE A 345 1.66 -5.98 -13.18
N HIS A 346 2.90 -6.04 -13.66
CA HIS A 346 3.20 -6.25 -15.08
C HIS A 346 3.59 -7.70 -15.43
N GLY A 347 3.70 -8.60 -14.44
CA GLY A 347 4.17 -9.97 -14.68
C GLY A 347 5.63 -10.06 -15.14
N ASN A 348 6.47 -9.09 -14.77
CA ASN A 348 7.88 -9.08 -15.14
C ASN A 348 8.66 -10.18 -14.40
N LYS A 349 9.67 -10.76 -15.07
CA LYS A 349 10.46 -11.85 -14.51
C LYS A 349 11.30 -11.42 -13.31
N ILE A 350 11.12 -12.13 -12.20
CA ILE A 350 11.93 -12.03 -10.99
C ILE A 350 13.02 -13.10 -11.03
N ASN A 351 14.21 -12.77 -10.54
CA ASN A 351 15.30 -13.72 -10.48
C ASN A 351 15.02 -14.82 -9.42
N ARG A 352 14.79 -16.05 -9.88
CA ARG A 352 14.53 -17.25 -9.05
C ARG A 352 15.59 -17.48 -7.97
N ARG A 353 16.88 -17.26 -8.27
CA ARG A 353 17.97 -17.44 -7.30
C ARG A 353 17.89 -16.39 -6.18
N ILE A 354 17.57 -15.14 -6.53
CA ILE A 354 17.38 -14.07 -5.54
C ILE A 354 16.15 -14.38 -4.68
N PHE A 355 15.05 -14.82 -5.29
CA PHE A 355 13.84 -15.25 -4.57
C PHE A 355 14.18 -16.28 -3.49
N PHE A 356 14.78 -17.42 -3.85
CA PHE A 356 15.05 -18.48 -2.87
C PHE A 356 16.02 -18.02 -1.78
N SER A 357 17.03 -17.22 -2.13
CA SER A 357 17.96 -16.69 -1.14
C SER A 357 17.26 -15.83 -0.08
N ARG A 358 16.30 -15.00 -0.49
CA ARG A 358 15.55 -14.11 0.41
C ARG A 358 14.43 -14.85 1.15
N ALA A 359 13.69 -15.69 0.46
CA ALA A 359 12.66 -16.53 1.06
C ALA A 359 13.25 -17.42 2.17
N MET A 360 14.41 -18.04 1.93
CA MET A 360 15.09 -18.84 2.95
C MET A 360 15.67 -18.02 4.10
N LYS A 361 16.08 -16.77 3.85
CA LYS A 361 16.47 -15.84 4.92
C LYS A 361 15.28 -15.49 5.82
N LYS A 362 14.11 -15.20 5.24
CA LYS A 362 12.89 -14.98 5.99
C LYS A 362 12.46 -16.23 6.76
N TYR A 363 12.41 -17.38 6.09
CA TYR A 363 12.06 -18.65 6.73
C TYR A 363 13.01 -19.00 7.88
N ARG A 364 14.30 -18.69 7.78
CA ARG A 364 15.25 -18.85 8.90
C ARG A 364 14.83 -18.02 10.11
N HIS A 365 14.45 -16.76 9.90
CA HIS A 365 13.98 -15.88 10.98
C HIS A 365 12.72 -16.46 11.63
N ASP A 366 11.70 -16.74 10.82
CA ASP A 366 10.42 -17.31 11.25
C ASP A 366 10.62 -18.65 11.99
N TYR A 367 11.54 -19.50 11.54
CA TYR A 367 11.89 -20.77 12.18
C TYR A 367 12.43 -20.59 13.60
N TYR A 368 13.26 -19.56 13.85
CA TYR A 368 13.77 -19.26 15.19
C TYR A 368 12.70 -18.66 16.12
N GLU A 369 11.68 -18.01 15.56
CA GLU A 369 10.52 -17.52 16.29
C GLU A 369 9.46 -18.61 16.57
N GLY A 370 9.67 -19.83 16.06
CA GLY A 370 8.80 -20.98 16.27
C GLY A 370 7.87 -21.31 15.09
N TYR A 371 7.87 -20.48 14.04
CA TYR A 371 7.07 -20.68 12.83
C TYR A 371 7.84 -21.51 11.81
N LYS A 372 7.65 -22.84 11.83
CA LYS A 372 8.46 -23.79 11.07
C LYS A 372 7.85 -24.25 9.73
N GLN A 373 6.80 -23.62 9.23
CA GLN A 373 6.08 -24.11 8.05
C GLN A 373 6.63 -23.54 6.73
N ILE A 374 6.96 -24.42 5.78
CA ILE A 374 7.43 -24.04 4.44
C ILE A 374 6.29 -23.63 3.49
N SER A 375 5.05 -23.96 3.85
CA SER A 375 3.82 -23.69 3.08
C SER A 375 3.66 -22.22 2.68
N SER A 376 4.11 -21.29 3.52
CA SER A 376 4.10 -19.87 3.20
C SER A 376 4.97 -19.52 1.99
N ILE A 377 6.14 -20.15 1.84
CA ILE A 377 6.99 -19.99 0.65
C ILE A 377 6.26 -20.57 -0.57
N HIS A 378 5.55 -21.69 -0.43
CA HIS A 378 4.81 -22.30 -1.54
C HIS A 378 3.72 -21.39 -2.08
N ARG A 379 2.93 -20.79 -1.18
CA ARG A 379 1.86 -19.85 -1.54
C ARG A 379 2.43 -18.65 -2.28
N VAL A 380 3.49 -18.04 -1.75
CA VAL A 380 4.14 -16.88 -2.38
C VAL A 380 4.78 -17.24 -3.73
N TYR A 381 5.44 -18.39 -3.85
CA TYR A 381 6.06 -18.79 -5.11
C TYR A 381 5.00 -19.01 -6.20
N ASN A 382 3.95 -19.77 -5.90
CA ASN A 382 2.89 -20.06 -6.87
C ASN A 382 2.07 -18.82 -7.22
N PHE A 383 1.85 -17.90 -6.27
CA PHE A 383 1.31 -16.58 -6.58
C PHE A 383 2.16 -15.86 -7.64
N LEU A 384 3.48 -15.83 -7.45
CA LEU A 384 4.40 -15.18 -8.39
C LEU A 384 4.50 -15.91 -9.73
N VAL A 385 4.33 -17.24 -9.77
CA VAL A 385 4.23 -18.01 -11.02
C VAL A 385 2.95 -17.63 -11.76
N ASP A 386 1.81 -17.60 -11.08
CA ASP A 386 0.52 -17.27 -11.67
C ASP A 386 0.47 -15.81 -12.14
N CYS A 387 1.15 -14.89 -11.45
CA CYS A 387 1.37 -13.51 -11.92
C CYS A 387 2.30 -13.42 -13.15
N GLY A 388 3.03 -14.49 -13.48
CA GLY A 388 3.99 -14.53 -14.60
C GLY A 388 5.42 -14.12 -14.21
N CYS A 389 5.66 -13.77 -12.95
CA CYS A 389 6.96 -13.30 -12.45
C CYS A 389 7.98 -14.44 -12.27
N LEU A 390 7.54 -15.64 -11.91
CA LEU A 390 8.36 -16.84 -11.82
C LEU A 390 7.86 -17.91 -12.81
N SER A 391 8.49 -19.08 -12.81
CA SER A 391 8.10 -20.21 -13.66
C SER A 391 8.19 -21.52 -12.90
N ASN A 392 7.52 -22.56 -13.40
CA ASN A 392 7.54 -23.92 -12.88
C ASN A 392 6.98 -23.95 -11.44
N GLY A 393 5.71 -23.55 -11.31
CA GLY A 393 4.95 -23.74 -10.08
C GLY A 393 4.76 -25.22 -9.76
N TRP A 394 4.07 -25.49 -8.67
CA TRP A 394 3.78 -26.84 -8.22
C TRP A 394 2.38 -26.93 -7.66
N LYS A 395 1.86 -28.16 -7.61
CA LYS A 395 0.49 -28.41 -7.24
C LYS A 395 0.25 -28.07 -5.78
N LEU A 396 -0.68 -27.14 -5.56
CA LEU A 396 -1.29 -26.85 -4.26
C LEU A 396 -2.75 -27.30 -4.31
N VAL A 397 -3.22 -27.92 -3.23
CA VAL A 397 -4.59 -28.44 -3.16
C VAL A 397 -5.40 -27.52 -2.26
N GLU A 398 -6.55 -27.09 -2.77
CA GLU A 398 -7.55 -26.39 -1.98
C GLU A 398 -8.18 -27.37 -0.98
N LYS A 399 -8.01 -27.10 0.33
CA LYS A 399 -8.79 -27.74 1.40
C LYS A 399 -9.97 -26.85 1.79
N LYS A 400 -10.84 -27.36 2.66
CA LYS A 400 -12.11 -26.72 3.08
C LYS A 400 -11.95 -25.21 3.31
N LYS A 401 -12.87 -24.42 2.73
CA LYS A 401 -12.98 -22.95 2.84
C LYS A 401 -11.82 -22.15 2.18
N GLY A 402 -11.37 -22.54 0.99
CA GLY A 402 -10.44 -21.72 0.20
C GLY A 402 -9.01 -21.65 0.75
N VAL A 403 -8.64 -22.58 1.64
CA VAL A 403 -7.28 -22.65 2.21
C VAL A 403 -6.45 -23.61 1.39
N TYR A 404 -5.36 -23.12 0.79
CA TYR A 404 -4.50 -23.94 -0.05
C TYR A 404 -3.37 -24.53 0.79
N GLU A 405 -3.34 -25.86 0.88
CA GLU A 405 -2.32 -26.62 1.58
C GLU A 405 -1.41 -27.36 0.61
N MET A 406 -0.29 -27.88 1.14
CA MET A 406 0.53 -28.83 0.40
C MET A 406 -0.33 -30.04 0.06
N ALA A 407 -0.33 -30.40 -1.23
CA ALA A 407 -1.03 -31.59 -1.70
C ALA A 407 -0.52 -32.84 -0.98
N GLU A 408 -1.40 -33.80 -0.75
CA GLU A 408 -1.08 -35.11 -0.20
C GLU A 408 -0.91 -36.10 -1.36
N TYR A 409 0.11 -36.95 -1.31
CA TYR A 409 0.46 -37.87 -2.37
C TYR A 409 0.54 -39.30 -1.83
N GLU A 410 0.10 -40.29 -2.61
CA GLU A 410 0.17 -41.68 -2.19
C GLU A 410 1.59 -42.24 -2.28
N THR A 411 2.33 -41.83 -3.31
CA THR A 411 3.70 -42.29 -3.59
C THR A 411 4.61 -41.14 -4.00
N GLU A 412 5.92 -41.38 -3.88
CA GLU A 412 6.97 -40.46 -4.34
C GLU A 412 6.92 -40.25 -5.86
N ASP A 413 6.66 -41.32 -6.61
CA ASP A 413 6.55 -41.26 -8.07
C ASP A 413 5.41 -40.32 -8.47
N GLN A 414 4.24 -40.47 -7.83
CA GLN A 414 3.11 -39.56 -8.04
C GLN A 414 3.50 -38.11 -7.74
N PHE A 415 4.21 -37.85 -6.63
CA PHE A 415 4.70 -36.52 -6.29
C PHE A 415 5.59 -35.93 -7.38
N PHE A 416 6.57 -36.69 -7.88
CA PHE A 416 7.49 -36.19 -8.89
C PHE A 416 6.86 -36.06 -10.28
N GLU A 417 5.92 -36.91 -10.65
CA GLU A 417 5.16 -36.82 -11.90
C GLU A 417 4.30 -35.55 -11.92
N GLU A 418 3.51 -35.33 -10.85
CA GLU A 418 2.61 -34.18 -10.74
C GLU A 418 3.36 -32.84 -10.58
N ASN A 419 4.63 -32.85 -10.16
CA ASN A 419 5.46 -31.66 -9.98
C ASN A 419 6.72 -31.67 -10.87
N SER A 420 6.63 -32.35 -12.02
CA SER A 420 7.75 -32.59 -12.94
C SER A 420 8.40 -31.33 -13.50
N GLU A 421 7.65 -30.24 -13.70
CA GLU A 421 8.21 -28.97 -14.15
C GLU A 421 9.19 -28.35 -13.12
N PHE A 422 8.90 -28.51 -11.83
CA PHE A 422 9.79 -28.03 -10.78
C PHE A 422 10.92 -29.02 -10.51
N PHE A 423 10.58 -30.32 -10.39
CA PHE A 423 11.51 -31.43 -10.20
C PHE A 423 12.04 -31.98 -11.54
N ASP A 424 12.52 -31.07 -12.36
CA ASP A 424 13.04 -31.30 -13.71
C ASP A 424 14.36 -32.10 -13.75
N ASN A 425 15.04 -32.29 -12.62
CA ASN A 425 16.33 -32.97 -12.56
C ASN A 425 16.53 -33.84 -11.31
N SER A 426 17.45 -34.79 -11.44
CA SER A 426 17.78 -35.78 -10.40
C SER A 426 18.32 -35.16 -9.12
N VAL A 427 19.07 -34.05 -9.20
CA VAL A 427 19.67 -33.39 -8.03
C VAL A 427 18.59 -32.81 -7.12
N LYS A 428 17.55 -32.17 -7.69
CA LYS A 428 16.38 -31.70 -6.93
C LYS A 428 15.65 -32.85 -6.25
N LYS A 429 15.38 -33.93 -6.99
CA LYS A 429 14.73 -35.14 -6.45
C LYS A 429 15.54 -35.75 -5.30
N ALA A 430 16.87 -35.82 -5.45
CA ALA A 430 17.77 -36.33 -4.41
C ALA A 430 17.72 -35.51 -3.11
N TRP A 431 17.76 -34.17 -3.20
CA TRP A 431 17.65 -33.30 -2.02
C TRP A 431 16.30 -33.44 -1.32
N PHE A 432 15.22 -33.60 -2.08
CA PHE A 432 13.88 -33.81 -1.54
C PHE A 432 13.80 -35.12 -0.76
N LEU A 433 14.21 -36.25 -1.37
CA LEU A 433 14.19 -37.57 -0.71
C LEU A 433 15.08 -37.60 0.53
N LEU A 434 16.25 -36.94 0.48
CA LEU A 434 17.12 -36.83 1.65
C LEU A 434 16.45 -36.03 2.79
N GLY A 435 15.69 -34.98 2.46
CA GLY A 435 14.88 -34.24 3.43
C GLY A 435 13.80 -35.11 4.07
N HIS A 436 13.13 -35.93 3.25
CA HIS A 436 12.09 -36.83 3.73
C HIS A 436 12.66 -37.93 4.65
N LEU A 437 13.80 -38.54 4.26
CA LEU A 437 14.56 -39.45 5.13
C LEU A 437 14.94 -38.78 6.45
N TYR A 438 15.41 -37.53 6.39
CA TYR A 438 15.83 -36.78 7.57
C TYR A 438 14.69 -36.62 8.58
N ASN A 439 13.49 -36.26 8.11
CA ASN A 439 12.31 -36.15 8.95
C ASN A 439 11.90 -37.51 9.54
N ALA A 440 11.92 -38.58 8.74
CA ALA A 440 11.67 -39.92 9.24
C ALA A 440 12.66 -40.32 10.36
N MET A 441 13.95 -39.97 10.21
CA MET A 441 14.95 -40.22 11.24
C MET A 441 14.76 -39.37 12.50
N ILE A 442 14.23 -38.16 12.40
CA ILE A 442 13.80 -37.38 13.58
C ILE A 442 12.72 -38.15 14.34
N TYR A 443 11.69 -38.65 13.65
CA TYR A 443 10.63 -39.45 14.26
C TYR A 443 11.17 -40.70 14.95
N GLU A 444 12.00 -41.49 14.28
CA GLU A 444 12.62 -42.70 14.87
C GLU A 444 13.51 -42.36 16.07
N SER A 445 14.23 -41.24 16.02
CA SER A 445 15.06 -40.77 17.14
C SER A 445 14.20 -40.46 18.38
N LYS A 446 13.05 -39.81 18.19
CA LYS A 446 12.12 -39.49 19.27
C LYS A 446 11.49 -40.76 19.84
N LYS A 447 11.04 -41.66 18.97
CA LYS A 447 10.49 -42.97 19.34
C LYS A 447 11.48 -43.81 20.14
N TYR A 448 12.74 -43.86 19.72
CA TYR A 448 13.81 -44.59 20.40
C TYR A 448 14.08 -44.04 21.81
N LYS A 449 14.02 -42.70 21.99
CA LYS A 449 14.32 -42.06 23.28
C LYS A 449 13.16 -42.06 24.28
N SER A 450 11.92 -42.02 23.81
CA SER A 450 10.75 -41.70 24.65
C SER A 450 9.59 -42.68 24.50
N GLY A 451 9.74 -43.75 23.71
CA GLY A 451 8.64 -44.68 23.43
C GLY A 451 7.50 -43.97 22.70
N ASP A 452 6.28 -44.05 23.23
CA ASP A 452 5.09 -43.42 22.65
C ASP A 452 4.86 -41.96 23.10
N ASP A 453 5.61 -41.48 24.11
CA ASP A 453 5.48 -40.11 24.64
C ASP A 453 6.36 -39.12 23.86
N LEU A 454 6.00 -38.94 22.57
CA LEU A 454 6.80 -38.25 21.55
C LEU A 454 6.89 -36.72 21.72
N GLN A 455 6.04 -36.11 22.55
CA GLN A 455 5.89 -34.64 22.59
C GLN A 455 7.09 -33.91 23.24
N ASN A 456 7.82 -34.56 24.16
CA ASN A 456 8.93 -33.94 24.91
C ASN A 456 10.33 -34.44 24.50
N ALA A 457 10.42 -35.29 23.48
CA ALA A 457 11.66 -35.93 23.04
C ALA A 457 12.48 -35.02 22.10
N THR A 458 13.74 -34.72 22.46
CA THR A 458 14.65 -33.95 21.60
C THR A 458 15.49 -34.85 20.70
N SER A 459 15.50 -34.60 19.39
CA SER A 459 16.38 -35.31 18.46
C SER A 459 17.76 -34.66 18.37
N HIS A 460 18.80 -35.47 18.17
CA HIS A 460 20.15 -34.97 17.86
C HIS A 460 20.19 -34.22 16.51
N LEU A 461 19.23 -34.50 15.64
CA LEU A 461 19.06 -33.94 14.31
C LEU A 461 18.35 -32.57 14.29
N GLU A 462 17.73 -32.15 15.40
CA GLU A 462 16.97 -30.88 15.46
C GLU A 462 17.84 -29.67 15.86
N LYS A 463 19.15 -29.83 16.04
CA LYS A 463 20.05 -28.71 16.34
C LYS A 463 20.15 -27.76 15.14
N ASN A 464 20.21 -26.44 15.40
CA ASN A 464 20.12 -25.27 14.49
C ASN A 464 21.19 -25.17 13.36
N PHE A 465 21.71 -26.29 12.89
CA PHE A 465 22.90 -26.42 12.07
C PHE A 465 22.67 -26.17 10.57
N PHE A 466 21.44 -26.35 10.07
CA PHE A 466 21.13 -26.31 8.63
C PHE A 466 21.37 -24.93 8.02
N PHE A 467 20.99 -23.86 8.72
CA PHE A 467 21.04 -22.52 8.14
C PHE A 467 22.46 -21.97 7.98
N GLY A 468 23.42 -22.45 8.79
CA GLY A 468 24.84 -22.06 8.70
C GLY A 468 25.64 -22.82 7.64
N ARG A 469 25.10 -23.92 7.08
CA ARG A 469 25.83 -24.77 6.14
C ARG A 469 25.53 -24.41 4.68
N LYS A 470 26.45 -24.75 3.79
CA LYS A 470 26.23 -24.73 2.33
C LYS A 470 25.68 -26.09 1.92
N PHE A 471 24.53 -26.11 1.27
CA PHE A 471 23.90 -27.32 0.74
C PHE A 471 24.55 -27.62 -0.62
N ASP A 472 25.74 -28.19 -0.52
CA ASP A 472 26.53 -28.72 -1.61
C ASP A 472 26.66 -30.25 -1.49
N PHE A 473 27.34 -30.88 -2.44
CA PHE A 473 27.56 -32.33 -2.44
C PHE A 473 28.22 -32.84 -1.15
N LYS A 474 29.16 -32.09 -0.57
CA LYS A 474 29.82 -32.48 0.69
C LYS A 474 28.82 -32.53 1.83
N THR A 475 27.94 -31.54 1.93
CA THR A 475 26.88 -31.52 2.93
C THR A 475 25.83 -32.60 2.66
N PHE A 476 25.50 -32.89 1.40
CA PHE A 476 24.63 -34.00 1.05
C PHE A 476 25.16 -35.33 1.59
N VAL A 477 26.42 -35.67 1.26
CA VAL A 477 27.08 -36.91 1.73
C VAL A 477 27.14 -36.95 3.25
N TYR A 478 27.45 -35.83 3.90
CA TYR A 478 27.47 -35.73 5.35
C TYR A 478 26.09 -36.08 5.95
N ILE A 479 25.01 -35.45 5.48
CA ILE A 479 23.66 -35.70 6.01
C ILE A 479 23.22 -37.14 5.74
N ALA A 480 23.49 -37.67 4.55
CA ALA A 480 23.15 -39.05 4.19
C ALA A 480 23.89 -40.07 5.09
N ASN A 481 25.18 -39.85 5.37
CA ASN A 481 25.95 -40.70 6.27
C ASN A 481 25.45 -40.59 7.71
N GLN A 482 25.12 -39.39 8.18
CA GLN A 482 24.53 -39.21 9.52
C GLN A 482 23.18 -39.94 9.65
N CYS A 483 22.32 -39.88 8.64
CA CYS A 483 21.07 -40.66 8.64
C CYS A 483 21.37 -42.16 8.69
N SER A 484 22.31 -42.64 7.87
CA SER A 484 22.71 -44.05 7.86
C SER A 484 23.25 -44.53 9.22
N GLU A 485 24.15 -43.77 9.86
CA GLU A 485 24.68 -44.08 11.19
C GLU A 485 23.55 -44.15 12.24
N LEU A 486 22.60 -43.22 12.17
CA LEU A 486 21.44 -43.20 13.06
C LEU A 486 20.48 -44.36 12.80
N MET A 487 20.34 -44.82 11.55
CA MET A 487 19.54 -46.00 11.22
C MET A 487 20.09 -47.25 11.94
N TYR A 488 21.41 -47.43 11.95
CA TYR A 488 22.06 -48.51 12.71
C TYR A 488 21.89 -48.31 14.21
N LYS A 489 22.12 -47.09 14.71
CA LYS A 489 22.00 -46.77 16.14
C LYS A 489 20.61 -47.07 16.71
N TYR A 490 19.56 -46.79 15.94
CA TYR A 490 18.17 -46.97 16.37
C TYR A 490 17.57 -48.33 15.96
N GLY A 491 18.36 -49.21 15.30
CA GLY A 491 17.89 -50.55 14.93
C GLY A 491 16.82 -50.56 13.83
N VAL A 492 16.74 -49.51 13.01
CA VAL A 492 15.67 -49.32 12.00
C VAL A 492 16.10 -49.69 10.57
N GLN A 493 17.29 -50.28 10.41
CA GLN A 493 17.85 -50.70 9.11
C GLN A 493 16.98 -51.70 8.34
N ASN A 494 16.06 -52.40 9.00
CA ASN A 494 15.16 -53.36 8.35
C ASN A 494 13.92 -52.68 7.72
N LYS A 495 13.70 -51.39 7.99
CA LYS A 495 12.57 -50.64 7.41
C LYS A 495 12.87 -50.32 5.95
N LYS A 496 12.23 -51.06 5.04
CA LYS A 496 12.44 -50.95 3.59
C LYS A 496 12.36 -49.51 3.07
N TYR A 497 11.37 -48.72 3.52
CA TYR A 497 11.19 -47.34 3.06
C TYR A 497 12.38 -46.43 3.40
N LEU A 498 13.02 -46.58 4.57
CA LEU A 498 14.19 -45.77 4.94
C LEU A 498 15.40 -46.08 4.06
N ASN A 499 15.62 -47.37 3.76
CA ASN A 499 16.68 -47.79 2.84
C ASN A 499 16.41 -47.31 1.42
N ASN A 500 15.16 -47.37 0.96
CA ASN A 500 14.78 -46.85 -0.35
C ASN A 500 15.08 -45.36 -0.46
N TYR A 501 14.65 -44.54 0.51
CA TYR A 501 14.99 -43.11 0.51
C TYR A 501 16.50 -42.85 0.48
N LEU A 502 17.28 -43.59 1.27
CA LEU A 502 18.73 -43.43 1.33
C LEU A 502 19.41 -43.85 0.01
N SER A 503 19.04 -45.00 -0.56
CA SER A 503 19.62 -45.52 -1.80
C SER A 503 19.21 -44.65 -2.99
N SER A 504 17.91 -44.39 -3.16
CA SER A 504 17.40 -43.58 -4.28
C SER A 504 17.93 -42.15 -4.24
N SER A 505 18.04 -41.52 -3.06
CA SER A 505 18.65 -40.18 -2.97
C SER A 505 20.13 -40.19 -3.38
N LYS A 506 20.90 -41.21 -3.00
CA LYS A 506 22.31 -41.36 -3.41
C LYS A 506 22.47 -41.64 -4.90
N GLU A 507 21.64 -42.52 -5.45
CA GLU A 507 21.63 -42.84 -6.88
C GLU A 507 21.30 -41.61 -7.72
N LEU A 508 20.24 -40.88 -7.37
CA LEU A 508 19.84 -39.65 -8.06
C LEU A 508 20.88 -38.55 -7.94
N MET A 509 21.53 -38.40 -6.78
CA MET A 509 22.63 -37.44 -6.60
C MET A 509 23.87 -37.83 -7.41
N GLY A 510 24.18 -39.13 -7.49
CA GLY A 510 25.32 -39.64 -8.25
C GLY A 510 25.12 -39.59 -9.78
N ALA A 511 23.87 -39.68 -10.23
CA ALA A 511 23.50 -39.57 -11.65
C ALA A 511 23.31 -38.13 -12.14
N GLY A 512 23.28 -37.14 -11.24
CA GLY A 512 23.02 -35.75 -11.57
C GLY A 512 24.29 -34.92 -11.73
N ASP A 513 24.44 -34.24 -12.87
CA ASP A 513 25.56 -33.33 -13.15
C ASP A 513 25.23 -31.85 -12.91
N GLU A 514 23.95 -31.53 -12.68
CA GLU A 514 23.45 -30.17 -12.56
C GLU A 514 23.74 -29.54 -11.18
N LYS A 515 24.21 -28.29 -11.20
CA LYS A 515 24.41 -27.51 -9.97
C LYS A 515 23.19 -26.65 -9.70
N ILE A 516 22.43 -27.02 -8.68
CA ILE A 516 21.36 -26.17 -8.15
C ILE A 516 21.91 -25.12 -7.15
N PRO A 517 21.32 -23.92 -7.07
CA PRO A 517 21.69 -22.93 -6.06
C PRO A 517 21.51 -23.45 -4.63
N ASN A 518 22.43 -23.09 -3.74
CA ASN A 518 22.43 -23.49 -2.33
C ASN A 518 21.09 -23.24 -1.61
N ASP A 519 20.52 -22.04 -1.75
CA ASP A 519 19.28 -21.70 -1.05
C ASP A 519 18.05 -22.42 -1.64
N GLU A 520 18.09 -22.76 -2.93
CA GLU A 520 17.07 -23.61 -3.55
C GLU A 520 17.21 -25.07 -3.08
N ALA A 521 18.43 -25.61 -3.00
CA ALA A 521 18.68 -26.94 -2.42
C ALA A 521 18.19 -27.04 -0.97
N LYS A 522 18.45 -26.00 -0.16
CA LYS A 522 17.94 -25.89 1.21
C LYS A 522 16.42 -25.91 1.25
N TYR A 523 15.79 -25.07 0.44
CA TYR A 523 14.34 -25.01 0.31
C TYR A 523 13.76 -26.40 -0.01
N ILE A 524 14.31 -27.10 -1.02
CA ILE A 524 13.84 -28.42 -1.46
C ILE A 524 14.01 -29.47 -0.35
N PHE A 525 15.13 -29.45 0.38
CA PHE A 525 15.33 -30.34 1.51
C PHE A 525 14.29 -30.12 2.61
N PHE A 526 14.00 -28.86 2.97
CA PHE A 526 12.97 -28.55 3.96
C PHE A 526 11.55 -28.86 3.45
N TRP A 527 11.29 -28.74 2.15
CA TRP A 527 10.06 -29.23 1.55
C TRP A 527 9.94 -30.74 1.74
N GLY A 528 10.97 -31.52 1.39
CA GLY A 528 10.98 -32.97 1.62
C GLY A 528 10.73 -33.36 3.07
N MET A 529 11.29 -32.60 4.03
CA MET A 529 11.04 -32.82 5.46
C MET A 529 9.57 -32.66 5.87
N GLN A 530 8.82 -31.77 5.23
CA GLN A 530 7.45 -31.41 5.63
C GLN A 530 6.37 -32.02 4.72
N GLN A 531 6.75 -32.49 3.54
CA GLN A 531 5.83 -33.11 2.59
C GLN A 531 5.36 -34.45 3.13
N TRP A 532 4.04 -34.62 3.23
CA TRP A 532 3.44 -35.89 3.55
C TRP A 532 3.28 -36.75 2.28
N ILE A 533 3.67 -38.03 2.39
CA ILE A 533 3.51 -39.06 1.36
C ILE A 533 2.99 -40.33 2.07
N GLY A 534 1.86 -40.86 1.62
CA GLY A 534 1.24 -42.06 2.18
C GLY A 534 -0.23 -42.21 1.78
N LYS A 535 -0.89 -43.30 2.21
CA LYS A 535 -2.35 -43.45 2.03
C LYS A 535 -3.10 -42.70 3.13
N PRO A 536 -4.16 -41.91 2.81
CA PRO A 536 -4.98 -41.26 3.82
C PRO A 536 -5.62 -42.30 4.74
N LYS A 537 -5.67 -42.04 6.06
CA LYS A 537 -6.20 -42.98 7.06
C LYS A 537 -7.70 -43.30 6.91
N ASP A 538 -8.43 -42.57 6.07
CA ASP A 538 -9.90 -42.69 5.94
C ASP A 538 -10.38 -43.88 5.09
N ASN A 539 -9.49 -44.68 4.50
CA ASN A 539 -9.86 -45.89 3.76
C ASN A 539 -9.75 -47.21 4.55
N LEU A 540 -9.46 -47.16 5.85
CA LEU A 540 -9.62 -48.33 6.74
C LEU A 540 -11.06 -48.40 7.26
N LYS A 541 -12.03 -48.58 6.34
CA LYS A 541 -13.32 -49.15 6.73
C LYS A 541 -13.10 -50.64 6.94
N VAL A 542 -13.19 -51.00 8.22
CA VAL A 542 -13.49 -52.32 8.80
C VAL A 542 -13.96 -53.37 7.78
N GLU A 543 -13.02 -54.21 7.36
CA GLU A 543 -13.20 -55.63 7.06
C GLU A 543 -11.98 -56.28 7.73
N GLY A 544 -12.03 -56.73 8.99
CA GLY A 544 -12.87 -57.80 9.47
C GLY A 544 -12.06 -59.09 9.45
N VAL A 545 -11.20 -59.32 10.45
CA VAL A 545 -10.76 -60.65 10.89
C VAL A 545 -10.38 -60.56 12.37
N ASP A 546 -11.06 -61.37 13.18
CA ASP A 546 -10.76 -61.68 14.57
C ASP A 546 -9.36 -62.32 14.73
N GLU A 547 -8.74 -62.07 15.89
CA GLU A 547 -7.50 -62.66 16.46
C GLU A 547 -6.13 -62.14 15.97
#